data_AF-A0A512DH81-F1
#
_entry.id   AF-A0A512DH81-F1
#
_cell.length_a   1.000
_cell.length_b   1.000
_cell.length_c   1.000
_cell.angle_alpha   90.00
_cell.angle_beta   90.00
_cell.angle_gamma   90.00
#
_symmetry.space_group_name_H-M   'P 1'
#
loop_
_entity.id
_entity.type
_entity.pdbx_description
1 polymer ?
#
loop_
_entity_poly.entity_id
_entity_poly.type
_entity_poly.pdbx_seq_one_letter_code
_entity_poly.pdbx_strand_id
1 'polypeptide(L)'
;MLANLVLDKGLAGEGRASRPRLNVLVSYETLQNVAERAVAQQDGRTLPKSAAVLTAESVLHCPQFEDGTPLPRILLNRLACDGELNRVIFGPTSEILDVGRAERTFTRARRNAIIARDRHCRFPRCSAPPTLSECHHVRH
;
A
#
# COMPACT_ATOMS: atom_id res chain seq x y z
N MET A 1 -13.54 5.79 -16.16
CA MET A 1 -12.93 4.53 -15.68
C MET A 1 -13.77 3.94 -14.56
N LEU A 2 -14.01 2.63 -14.58
CA LEU A 2 -14.76 1.90 -13.55
C LEU A 2 -14.23 2.13 -12.12
N ALA A 3 -12.92 2.35 -11.96
CA ALA A 3 -12.28 2.58 -10.66
C ALA A 3 -12.88 3.77 -9.88
N ASN A 4 -13.10 4.92 -10.53
CA ASN A 4 -13.72 6.08 -9.88
C ASN A 4 -15.20 5.80 -9.55
N LEU A 5 -15.92 5.08 -10.41
CA LEU A 5 -17.31 4.72 -10.16
C LEU A 5 -17.45 3.79 -8.95
N VAL A 6 -16.54 2.82 -8.80
CA VAL A 6 -16.54 1.88 -7.68
C VAL A 6 -16.15 2.58 -6.37
N LEU A 7 -15.15 3.45 -6.40
CA LEU A 7 -14.62 4.12 -5.21
C LEU A 7 -15.45 5.33 -4.77
N ASP A 8 -16.02 6.09 -5.70
CA ASP A 8 -16.79 7.30 -5.39
C ASP A 8 -18.29 7.02 -5.27
N LYS A 9 -18.80 6.01 -5.99
CA LYS A 9 -20.24 5.71 -6.02
C LYS A 9 -20.61 4.35 -5.42
N GLY A 10 -19.65 3.58 -4.90
CA GLY A 10 -19.92 2.31 -4.23
C GLY A 10 -20.61 1.28 -5.12
N LEU A 11 -20.43 1.36 -6.44
CA LEU A 11 -21.15 0.53 -7.42
C LEU A 11 -20.71 -0.95 -7.44
N ALA A 12 -19.82 -1.36 -6.57
CA ALA A 12 -19.64 -2.77 -6.27
C ALA A 12 -20.74 -3.14 -5.26
N GLY A 13 -21.68 -3.97 -5.71
CA GLY A 13 -22.96 -4.25 -5.06
C GLY A 13 -22.93 -4.58 -3.56
N GLU A 14 -24.12 -4.72 -2.98
CA GLU A 14 -24.29 -4.93 -1.54
C GLU A 14 -23.44 -6.10 -1.02
N GLY A 15 -22.41 -5.76 -0.26
CA GLY A 15 -21.52 -6.70 0.39
C GLY A 15 -20.12 -6.77 -0.22
N ARG A 16 -19.13 -6.25 0.52
CA ARG A 16 -17.74 -6.74 0.46
C ARG A 16 -17.08 -6.64 -0.92
N ALA A 17 -17.38 -5.56 -1.64
CA ALA A 17 -16.76 -5.12 -2.88
C ALA A 17 -15.28 -5.52 -3.00
N SER A 18 -14.93 -6.12 -4.15
CA SER A 18 -13.55 -6.42 -4.57
C SER A 18 -12.62 -5.27 -4.19
N ARG A 19 -11.71 -5.52 -3.25
CA ARG A 19 -10.74 -4.51 -2.84
C ARG A 19 -9.74 -4.29 -3.97
N PRO A 20 -9.39 -3.04 -4.26
CA PRO A 20 -8.38 -2.77 -5.27
C PRO A 20 -7.06 -3.41 -4.87
N ARG A 21 -6.42 -4.11 -5.81
CA ARG A 21 -5.10 -4.70 -5.63
C ARG A 21 -4.05 -3.76 -6.19
N LEU A 22 -3.01 -3.50 -5.41
CA LEU A 22 -1.84 -2.75 -5.85
C LEU A 22 -0.67 -3.72 -5.95
N ASN A 23 -0.14 -3.89 -7.15
CA ASN A 23 1.10 -4.64 -7.36
C ASN A 23 2.29 -3.69 -7.19
N VAL A 24 3.19 -4.01 -6.28
CA VAL A 24 4.43 -3.28 -6.03
C VAL A 24 5.56 -4.09 -6.64
N LEU A 25 6.16 -3.56 -7.68
CA LEU A 25 7.32 -4.16 -8.33
C LEU A 25 8.59 -3.67 -7.62
N VAL A 26 9.42 -4.61 -7.17
CA VAL A 26 10.66 -4.32 -6.46
C VAL A 26 11.83 -4.76 -7.32
N SER A 27 12.69 -3.83 -7.68
CA SER A 27 13.92 -4.12 -8.42
C SER A 27 14.94 -4.85 -7.55
N TYR A 28 15.84 -5.60 -8.17
CA TYR A 28 16.92 -6.29 -7.49
C TYR A 28 17.80 -5.32 -6.67
N GLU A 29 18.13 -4.16 -7.23
CA GLU A 29 18.87 -3.12 -6.52
C GLU A 29 18.14 -2.64 -5.26
N THR A 30 16.82 -2.44 -5.35
CA THR A 30 16.01 -2.06 -4.19
C THR A 30 16.02 -3.17 -3.13
N LEU A 31 15.94 -4.43 -3.53
CA LEU A 31 16.02 -5.58 -2.63
C LEU A 31 17.37 -5.64 -1.92
N GLN A 32 18.48 -5.52 -2.65
CA GLN A 32 19.83 -5.55 -2.07
C GLN A 32 20.01 -4.45 -1.02
N ASN A 33 19.60 -3.22 -1.35
CA ASN A 33 19.63 -2.09 -0.43
C ASN A 33 18.82 -2.34 0.85
N VAL A 34 17.65 -2.98 0.76
CA VAL A 34 16.83 -3.32 1.93
C VAL A 34 17.49 -4.43 2.76
N ALA A 35 18.06 -5.45 2.11
CA ALA A 35 18.72 -6.57 2.77
C ALA A 35 19.95 -6.12 3.56
N GLU A 36 20.82 -5.29 2.96
CA GLU A 36 21.99 -4.71 3.64
C GLU A 36 21.60 -3.91 4.88
N ARG A 37 20.48 -3.17 4.80
CA ARG A 37 19.93 -2.43 5.96
C ARG A 37 19.44 -3.35 7.07
N ALA A 38 18.75 -4.42 6.71
CA ALA A 38 18.27 -5.40 7.67
C ALA A 38 19.44 -6.06 8.42
N VAL A 39 20.50 -6.46 7.71
CA VAL A 39 21.72 -7.03 8.30
C VAL A 39 22.41 -6.04 9.23
N ALA A 40 22.60 -4.79 8.80
CA ALA A 40 23.25 -3.79 9.64
C ALA A 40 22.46 -3.46 10.92
N GLN A 41 21.12 -3.42 10.82
CA GLN A 41 20.25 -3.25 11.98
C GLN A 41 20.36 -4.41 12.96
N GLN A 42 20.47 -5.66 12.47
CA GLN A 42 20.69 -6.84 13.30
C GLN A 42 22.05 -6.79 14.01
N ASP A 43 23.09 -6.29 13.34
CA ASP A 43 24.45 -6.15 13.89
C ASP A 43 24.64 -4.93 14.81
N GLY A 44 23.57 -4.19 15.12
CA GLY A 44 23.64 -2.96 15.92
C GLY A 44 24.41 -1.82 15.25
N ARG A 45 24.74 -1.94 13.97
CA ARG A 45 25.45 -0.93 13.18
C ARG A 45 24.44 0.03 12.57
N THR A 46 24.54 1.31 12.90
CA THR A 46 23.72 2.33 12.23
C THR A 46 24.34 2.62 10.87
N LEU A 47 23.81 2.00 9.81
CA LEU A 47 24.10 2.49 8.46
C LEU A 47 23.61 3.94 8.35
N PRO A 48 24.30 4.80 7.58
CA PRO A 48 23.76 6.10 7.25
C PRO A 48 22.34 5.92 6.71
N LYS A 49 21.41 6.81 7.08
CA LYS A 49 20.17 6.99 6.33
C LYS A 49 20.56 7.48 4.94
N SER A 50 21.08 6.60 4.08
CA SER A 50 20.90 6.80 2.67
C SER A 50 19.39 6.84 2.50
N ALA A 51 18.89 8.02 2.13
CA ALA A 51 17.66 8.07 1.37
C ALA A 51 17.81 6.95 0.33
N ALA A 52 16.81 6.07 0.19
CA ALA A 52 16.78 5.23 -0.99
C ALA A 52 17.12 6.17 -2.15
N VAL A 53 18.26 5.95 -2.80
CA VAL A 53 18.66 6.81 -3.91
C VAL A 53 17.63 6.43 -4.94
N LEU A 54 16.55 7.20 -4.97
CA LEU A 54 15.55 7.13 -6.00
C LEU A 54 16.29 7.63 -7.23
N THR A 55 17.03 6.74 -7.88
CA THR A 55 17.59 6.99 -9.20
C THR A 55 16.44 7.22 -10.15
N ALA A 56 16.61 8.05 -11.17
CA ALA A 56 15.58 8.25 -12.19
C ALA A 56 15.08 6.91 -12.76
N GLU A 57 15.97 5.91 -12.81
CA GLU A 57 15.71 4.52 -13.20
C GLU A 57 14.81 3.76 -12.21
N SER A 58 15.02 3.91 -10.90
CA SER A 58 14.16 3.32 -9.87
C SER A 58 12.74 3.92 -9.80
N VAL A 59 12.54 5.10 -10.40
CA VAL A 59 11.24 5.81 -10.49
C VAL A 59 10.57 5.62 -11.85
N LEU A 60 11.16 4.83 -12.77
CA LEU A 60 10.71 4.74 -14.17
C LEU A 60 9.24 4.34 -14.37
N HIS A 61 8.61 3.71 -13.38
CA HIS A 61 7.20 3.35 -13.46
C HIS A 61 6.38 4.28 -12.56
N CYS A 62 5.85 5.34 -13.17
CA CYS A 62 4.74 6.09 -12.58
C CYS A 62 3.65 5.07 -12.19
N PRO A 63 3.04 5.17 -10.98
CA PRO A 63 1.93 4.31 -10.63
C PRO A 63 0.88 4.40 -11.74
N GLN A 64 0.43 3.25 -12.23
CA GLN A 64 -0.43 3.15 -13.40
C GLN A 64 -1.47 2.06 -13.20
N PHE A 65 -2.56 2.16 -13.95
CA PHE A 65 -3.50 1.05 -14.10
C PHE A 65 -2.89 -0.05 -14.98
N GLU A 66 -3.55 -1.22 -15.03
CA GLU A 66 -3.11 -2.35 -15.86
C GLU A 66 -3.06 -2.01 -17.35
N ASP A 67 -3.83 -1.02 -17.80
CA ASP A 67 -3.85 -0.52 -19.18
C ASP A 67 -2.73 0.50 -19.49
N GLY A 68 -1.84 0.77 -18.52
CA GLY A 68 -0.74 1.73 -18.65
C GLY A 68 -1.14 3.19 -18.40
N THR A 69 -2.41 3.47 -18.12
CA THR A 69 -2.85 4.84 -17.80
C THR A 69 -2.24 5.31 -16.48
N PRO A 70 -1.62 6.50 -16.41
CA PRO A 70 -1.08 7.04 -15.17
C PRO A 70 -2.14 7.16 -14.08
N LEU A 71 -1.79 6.76 -12.86
CA LEU A 71 -2.64 6.80 -11.69
C LEU A 71 -2.40 8.11 -10.93
N PRO A 72 -3.43 8.96 -10.77
CA PRO A 72 -3.29 10.20 -9.99
C PRO A 72 -2.86 9.92 -8.55
N ARG A 73 -1.95 10.74 -8.00
CA ARG A 73 -1.42 10.57 -6.63
C ARG A 73 -2.52 10.52 -5.56
N ILE A 74 -3.55 11.34 -5.69
CA ILE A 74 -4.69 11.35 -4.75
C ILE A 74 -5.41 10.00 -4.72
N LEU A 75 -5.56 9.38 -5.88
CA LEU A 75 -6.18 8.08 -6.02
C LEU A 75 -5.27 6.98 -5.46
N LEU A 76 -3.98 7.02 -5.80
CA LEU A 76 -2.99 6.10 -5.22
C LEU A 76 -3.00 6.12 -3.70
N ASN A 77 -3.02 7.31 -3.07
CA ASN A 77 -3.07 7.43 -1.61
C ASN A 77 -4.34 6.75 -1.05
N ARG A 78 -5.49 6.93 -1.71
CA ARG A 78 -6.74 6.30 -1.30
C ARG A 78 -6.68 4.77 -1.44
N LEU A 79 -6.16 4.27 -2.56
CA LEU A 79 -5.95 2.84 -2.79
C LEU A 79 -4.98 2.23 -1.79
N ALA A 80 -3.88 2.93 -1.48
CA ALA A 80 -2.89 2.49 -0.51
C ALA A 80 -3.42 2.46 0.95
N CYS A 81 -4.57 3.10 1.20
CA CYS A 81 -5.21 3.07 2.51
C CYS A 81 -6.05 1.80 2.73
N ASP A 82 -6.91 1.41 1.78
CA ASP A 82 -7.87 0.30 1.98
C ASP A 82 -7.66 -0.90 1.04
N GLY A 83 -6.72 -0.80 0.11
CA GLY A 83 -6.39 -1.84 -0.86
C GLY A 83 -5.65 -3.04 -0.28
N GLU A 84 -5.45 -4.02 -1.15
CA GLU A 84 -4.59 -5.17 -0.92
C GLU A 84 -3.26 -4.96 -1.65
N LEU A 85 -2.14 -5.10 -0.95
CA LEU A 85 -0.80 -4.92 -1.50
C LEU A 85 -0.22 -6.28 -1.86
N ASN A 86 0.26 -6.44 -3.10
CA ASN A 86 0.96 -7.62 -3.55
C ASN A 86 2.37 -7.24 -4.03
N ARG A 87 3.40 -7.92 -3.54
CA ARG A 87 4.79 -7.64 -3.94
C ARG A 87 5.26 -8.63 -5.00
N VAL A 88 6.00 -8.14 -5.97
CA VAL A 88 6.73 -8.95 -6.93
C VAL A 88 8.18 -8.47 -6.95
N ILE A 89 9.09 -9.38 -6.66
CA ILE A 89 10.52 -9.09 -6.55
C ILE A 89 11.24 -9.71 -7.74
N PHE A 90 12.01 -8.88 -8.45
CA PHE A 90 12.82 -9.32 -9.59
C PHE A 90 14.29 -9.48 -9.20
N GLY A 91 14.94 -10.46 -9.81
CA GLY A 91 16.37 -10.67 -9.74
C GLY A 91 17.14 -9.89 -10.81
N PRO A 92 18.48 -9.95 -10.80
CA PRO A 92 19.34 -9.14 -11.66
C PRO A 92 19.20 -9.47 -13.15
N THR A 93 18.69 -10.66 -13.49
CA THR A 93 18.46 -11.10 -14.88
C THR A 93 16.99 -11.06 -15.27
N SER A 94 16.20 -10.24 -14.58
CA SER A 94 14.74 -10.09 -14.76
C SER A 94 13.94 -11.36 -14.47
N GLU A 95 14.48 -12.28 -13.69
CA GLU A 95 13.76 -13.44 -13.17
C GLU A 95 12.88 -13.06 -11.97
N ILE A 96 11.78 -13.79 -11.77
CA ILE A 96 10.90 -13.58 -10.60
C ILE A 96 11.49 -14.35 -9.41
N LEU A 97 11.90 -13.62 -8.37
CA LEU A 97 12.46 -14.19 -7.14
C LEU A 97 11.40 -14.49 -6.08
N ASP A 98 10.40 -13.61 -5.94
CA ASP A 98 9.33 -13.74 -4.97
C ASP A 98 8.05 -13.10 -5.50
N VAL A 99 6.95 -13.83 -5.39
CA VAL A 99 5.60 -13.30 -5.56
C VAL A 99 4.92 -13.47 -4.22
N GLY A 100 4.79 -12.37 -3.48
CA GLY A 100 4.14 -12.38 -2.19
C GLY A 100 2.66 -12.75 -2.30
N ARG A 101 2.01 -12.92 -1.15
CA ARG A 101 0.55 -12.94 -1.09
C ARG A 101 0.05 -11.51 -0.96
N ALA A 102 -1.08 -11.23 -1.59
CA ALA A 102 -1.81 -9.99 -1.35
C ALA A 102 -2.20 -9.87 0.13
N GLU A 103 -1.77 -8.79 0.78
CA GLU A 103 -2.09 -8.50 2.18
C GLU A 103 -2.91 -7.22 2.32
N ARG A 104 -3.82 -7.21 3.30
CA ARG A 104 -4.61 -6.03 3.63
C ARG A 104 -3.80 -5.07 4.48
N THR A 105 -3.84 -3.80 4.11
CA THR A 105 -3.33 -2.68 4.91
C THR A 105 -3.91 -2.72 6.33
N PHE A 106 -5.24 -2.83 6.42
CA PHE A 106 -5.98 -3.09 7.65
C PHE A 106 -6.52 -4.52 7.67
N THR A 107 -5.79 -5.45 8.29
CA THR A 107 -6.30 -6.79 8.59
C THR A 107 -7.55 -6.72 9.47
N ARG A 108 -8.38 -7.77 9.49
CA ARG A 108 -9.58 -7.82 10.34
C ARG A 108 -9.22 -7.58 11.82
N ALA A 109 -8.13 -8.18 12.30
CA ALA A 109 -7.64 -7.98 13.66
C ALA A 109 -7.25 -6.52 13.93
N ARG A 110 -6.51 -5.88 13.01
CA ARG A 110 -6.16 -4.44 13.13
C ARG A 110 -7.39 -3.55 13.12
N ARG A 111 -8.36 -3.80 12.23
CA ARG A 111 -9.63 -3.06 12.19
C ARG A 111 -10.39 -3.21 13.51
N ASN A 112 -10.50 -4.42 14.04
CA ASN A 112 -11.16 -4.66 15.33
C ASN A 112 -10.47 -3.89 16.47
N ALA A 113 -9.13 -3.87 16.49
CA ALA A 113 -8.37 -3.11 17.47
C ALA A 113 -8.63 -1.59 17.37
N ILE A 114 -8.69 -1.05 16.14
CA ILE A 114 -9.04 0.36 15.89
C ILE A 114 -10.46 0.65 16.40
N ILE A 115 -11.44 -0.20 16.05
CA ILE A 115 -12.84 -0.03 16.48
C ILE A 115 -12.95 -0.05 18.00
N ALA A 116 -12.25 -0.98 18.67
CA ALA A 116 -12.25 -1.08 20.13
C ALA A 116 -11.63 0.17 20.80
N ARG A 117 -10.57 0.73 20.20
CA ARG A 117 -9.88 1.94 20.69
C ARG A 117 -10.70 3.21 20.47
N ASP A 118 -11.19 3.41 19.24
CA ASP A 118 -11.74 4.69 18.80
C ASP A 118 -13.25 4.80 19.00
N ARG A 119 -13.98 3.67 18.92
CA ARG A 119 -15.44 3.54 19.14
C ARG A 119 -16.37 4.40 18.26
N HIS A 120 -15.85 5.43 17.63
CA HIS A 120 -16.48 6.34 16.68
C HIS A 120 -15.40 6.91 15.76
N CYS A 121 -15.82 7.61 14.70
CA CYS A 121 -14.90 8.31 13.80
C CYS A 121 -14.00 9.30 14.58
N ARG A 122 -12.70 9.34 14.26
CA ARG A 122 -11.72 10.25 14.89
C ARG A 122 -11.52 11.55 14.12
N PHE A 123 -12.18 11.74 12.98
CA PHE A 123 -12.12 12.99 12.23
C PHE A 123 -12.68 14.15 13.06
N PRO A 124 -12.09 15.36 13.02
CA PRO A 124 -12.57 16.49 13.82
C PRO A 124 -14.07 16.74 13.61
N ARG A 125 -14.82 16.82 14.72
CA ARG A 125 -16.28 17.05 14.75
C ARG A 125 -17.14 15.95 14.11
N CYS A 126 -16.60 14.77 13.87
CA CYS A 126 -17.39 13.61 13.42
C CYS A 126 -17.57 12.61 14.56
N SER A 127 -18.79 12.16 14.78
CA SER A 127 -19.14 11.14 15.78
C SER A 127 -19.81 9.92 15.15
N ALA A 128 -19.62 9.72 13.83
CA ALA A 128 -20.21 8.60 13.12
C ALA A 128 -19.78 7.26 13.76
N PRO A 129 -20.68 6.28 13.87
CA PRO A 129 -20.34 4.97 14.38
C PRO A 129 -19.33 4.27 13.45
N PRO A 130 -18.59 3.26 13.96
CA PRO A 130 -17.59 2.56 13.16
C PRO A 130 -18.17 1.86 11.92
N THR A 131 -19.46 1.52 11.93
CA THR A 131 -20.18 0.94 10.78
C THR A 131 -20.34 1.90 9.60
N LEU A 132 -20.24 3.21 9.85
CA LEU A 132 -20.29 4.27 8.84
C LEU A 132 -18.92 4.92 8.60
N SER A 133 -17.83 4.31 9.09
CA SER A 133 -16.48 4.87 9.06
C SER A 133 -15.50 3.93 8.37
N GLU A 134 -14.52 4.50 7.67
CA GLU A 134 -13.41 3.76 7.06
C GLU A 134 -12.09 3.96 7.82
N CYS A 135 -11.19 2.99 7.73
CA CYS A 135 -9.86 3.10 8.32
C CYS A 135 -8.94 3.85 7.35
N HIS A 136 -8.26 4.89 7.86
CA HIS A 136 -7.29 5.67 7.11
C HIS A 136 -5.97 5.72 7.86
N HIS A 137 -4.86 5.64 7.13
CA HIS A 137 -3.55 5.89 7.70
C HIS A 137 -3.44 7.37 8.11
N VAL A 138 -2.81 7.63 9.25
CA VAL A 138 -2.49 9.00 9.69
C VAL A 138 -1.35 9.59 8.86
N ARG A 139 -0.47 8.74 8.33
CA ARG A 139 0.65 9.08 7.46
C ARG A 139 0.73 8.06 6.32
N HIS A 140 0.85 8.56 5.10
CA HIS A 140 1.06 7.78 3.89
C HIS A 140 2.54 7.70 3.55
#